data_AF-A0A413J648-F1
#
_entry.id   AF-A0A413J648-F1
#
_cell.length_a   1.000
_cell.length_b   1.000
_cell.length_c   1.000
_cell.angle_alpha   90.00
_cell.angle_beta   90.00
_cell.angle_gamma   90.00
#
_symmetry.space_group_name_H-M   'P 1'
#
loop_
_entity.id
_entity.type
_entity.pdbx_description
1 polymer ?
#
loop_
_entity_poly.entity_id
_entity_poly.type
_entity_poly.pdbx_seq_one_letter_code
_entity_poly.pdbx_strand_id
1 'polypeptide(L)'
;MKNRSIIFSLCACSLLAIFAFTDNSKATKDPLALSPVVAKSVTTPTGTLISCNLKSLKDTVDIPLSYLTEELQVVQLDNRDEALVGGWVRTTVSDNYILVSNNKQTPYKLFTCDGKYITSIGAYGQGPNEYGNTYAEQLDEAHNRIYILPWQSDKLLVFDLKGNPQAPIPLCLRVPKGQFRVDTEKSEVTVTVLPFQGWPAVVWTQDFNGKRKNFVAPAHLTVPRDFSNEVFMGNNTSDYDVMLMVIMPTPRVDSLYHYNNAKNRLEARFTVEYANKDKIPWHGYSEYPRHFIGDVSFPVQMSKNTWGSTKPAKYIVDKKTLHGNYFHLYNDFLGTKEMQIWPSFGNGYYVSNMEPSQLKETLEKELARKDLPSTVRKRTQALVKSLNEDNNNVVLFAKMKK
;
A
#
# COMPACT_ATOMS: atom_id res chain seq x y z
N MET A 1 17.85 -28.61 63.25
CA MET A 1 17.99 -29.35 61.98
C MET A 1 17.02 -28.76 60.96
N LYS A 2 17.56 -28.37 59.78
CA LYS A 2 16.89 -28.08 58.49
C LYS A 2 15.79 -27.00 58.52
N ASN A 3 16.11 -25.72 58.32
CA ASN A 3 16.33 -25.04 57.02
C ASN A 3 15.39 -25.51 55.90
N ARG A 4 14.48 -24.62 55.48
CA ARG A 4 14.16 -24.39 54.06
C ARG A 4 13.50 -23.03 53.86
N SER A 5 14.31 -22.10 53.36
CA SER A 5 13.92 -20.83 52.76
C SER A 5 13.05 -21.07 51.52
N ILE A 6 11.97 -20.30 51.39
CA ILE A 6 11.19 -20.20 50.14
C ILE A 6 11.61 -18.89 49.47
N ILE A 7 12.24 -19.01 48.31
CA ILE A 7 12.70 -17.93 47.45
C ILE A 7 11.86 -17.98 46.17
N PHE A 8 11.22 -16.83 45.88
CA PHE A 8 10.79 -16.25 44.61
C PHE A 8 9.96 -17.06 43.59
N SER A 9 8.82 -16.46 43.20
CA SER A 9 8.72 -15.92 41.84
C SER A 9 7.69 -14.79 41.80
N LEU A 10 8.19 -13.54 41.74
CA LEU A 10 7.39 -12.37 41.44
C LEU A 10 7.15 -12.40 39.93
N CYS A 11 5.95 -12.78 39.50
CA CYS A 11 5.53 -12.63 38.11
C CYS A 11 5.32 -11.13 37.84
N ALA A 12 6.37 -10.47 37.35
CA ALA A 12 6.26 -9.14 36.79
C ALA A 12 5.46 -9.25 35.48
N CYS A 13 4.15 -9.06 35.57
CA CYS A 13 3.32 -8.80 34.39
C CYS A 13 3.71 -7.42 33.84
N SER A 14 4.56 -7.44 32.80
CA SER A 14 4.88 -6.28 31.98
C SER A 14 3.61 -5.80 31.28
N LEU A 15 2.88 -4.88 31.91
CA LEU A 15 1.86 -4.06 31.29
C LEU A 15 2.54 -3.14 30.27
N LEU A 16 2.67 -3.60 29.03
CA LEU A 16 2.92 -2.72 27.89
C LEU A 16 1.68 -1.84 27.72
N ALA A 17 1.86 -0.56 28.04
CA ALA A 17 0.81 0.44 27.96
C ALA A 17 0.36 0.62 26.51
N ILE A 18 -0.80 0.06 26.16
CA ILE A 18 -1.55 0.46 24.98
C ILE A 18 -2.12 1.85 25.27
N PHE A 19 -1.41 2.88 24.83
CA PHE A 19 -1.89 4.26 24.90
C PHE A 19 -2.95 4.47 23.80
N ALA A 20 -4.18 4.01 24.04
CA ALA A 20 -5.34 4.43 23.27
C ALA A 20 -5.76 5.83 23.73
N PHE A 21 -5.17 6.87 23.13
CA PHE A 21 -5.66 8.24 23.30
C PHE A 21 -6.89 8.44 22.42
N THR A 22 -8.09 8.27 22.99
CA THR A 22 -9.32 8.75 22.34
C THR A 22 -9.45 10.25 22.59
N ASP A 23 -9.04 11.09 21.64
CA ASP A 23 -9.35 12.52 21.66
C ASP A 23 -10.47 12.82 20.65
N ASN A 24 -11.52 13.45 21.16
CA ASN A 24 -12.72 13.84 20.43
C ASN A 24 -12.35 14.86 19.35
N SER A 25 -12.40 14.47 18.08
CA SER A 25 -12.14 15.37 16.97
C SER A 25 -13.20 16.49 16.93
N LYS A 26 -12.75 17.73 17.12
CA LYS A 26 -13.45 18.87 16.51
C LYS A 26 -13.63 18.53 15.04
N ALA A 27 -14.88 18.56 14.56
CA ALA A 27 -15.21 18.34 13.16
C ALA A 27 -14.23 19.11 12.27
N THR A 28 -13.30 18.39 11.64
CA THR A 28 -12.41 18.95 10.63
C THR A 28 -13.33 19.42 9.51
N LYS A 29 -13.41 20.75 9.32
CA LYS A 29 -14.01 21.31 8.12
C LYS A 29 -13.38 20.60 6.94
N ASP A 30 -14.21 20.03 6.06
CA ASP A 30 -13.77 19.29 4.89
C ASP A 30 -12.66 20.08 4.17
N PRO A 31 -11.41 19.56 4.09
CA PRO A 31 -10.29 20.25 3.46
C PRO A 31 -10.53 20.58 1.98
N LEU A 32 -11.50 19.92 1.34
CA LEU A 32 -11.89 20.13 -0.05
C LEU A 32 -13.13 21.01 -0.21
N ALA A 33 -13.69 21.57 0.87
CA ALA A 33 -14.93 22.36 0.81
C ALA A 33 -14.85 23.57 -0.14
N LEU A 34 -13.66 24.17 -0.28
CA LEU A 34 -13.42 25.32 -1.15
C LEU A 34 -12.71 24.94 -2.45
N SER A 35 -12.44 23.66 -2.66
CA SER A 35 -11.81 23.16 -3.88
C SER A 35 -12.72 23.41 -5.09
N PRO A 36 -12.18 23.74 -6.27
CA PRO A 36 -12.97 23.86 -7.48
C PRO A 36 -13.47 22.48 -7.93
N VAL A 37 -14.57 22.46 -8.69
CA VAL A 37 -14.95 21.29 -9.50
C VAL A 37 -13.88 21.10 -10.58
N VAL A 38 -13.15 20.00 -10.53
CA VAL A 38 -12.03 19.69 -11.46
C VAL A 38 -12.31 18.51 -12.36
N ALA A 39 -13.33 17.72 -12.04
CA ALA A 39 -13.70 16.54 -12.79
C ALA A 39 -15.14 16.59 -13.31
N LYS A 40 -15.42 15.74 -14.29
CA LYS A 40 -16.76 15.50 -14.84
C LYS A 40 -17.06 14.00 -14.83
N SER A 41 -18.32 13.65 -14.62
CA SER A 41 -18.81 12.29 -14.85
C SER A 41 -19.16 12.11 -16.32
N VAL A 42 -18.64 11.04 -16.92
CA VAL A 42 -18.85 10.67 -18.32
C VAL A 42 -19.46 9.28 -18.36
N THR A 43 -20.59 9.13 -19.05
CA THR A 43 -21.18 7.82 -19.31
C THR A 43 -20.41 7.13 -20.43
N THR A 44 -19.93 5.92 -20.17
CA THR A 44 -19.26 5.07 -21.16
C THR A 44 -20.04 3.77 -21.35
N PRO A 45 -19.80 2.99 -22.42
CA PRO A 45 -20.42 1.67 -22.59
C PRO A 45 -20.16 0.69 -21.44
N THR A 46 -19.10 0.92 -20.65
CA THR A 46 -18.70 0.07 -19.52
C THR A 46 -19.07 0.63 -18.15
N GLY A 47 -19.69 1.82 -18.10
CA GLY A 47 -20.17 2.45 -16.86
C GLY A 47 -19.77 3.91 -16.74
N THR A 48 -19.89 4.46 -15.53
CA THR A 48 -19.49 5.86 -15.26
C THR A 48 -17.98 5.97 -15.10
N LEU A 49 -17.41 6.94 -15.82
CA LEU A 49 -16.01 7.35 -15.76
C LEU A 49 -15.93 8.75 -15.17
N ILE A 50 -15.11 8.96 -14.15
CA ILE A 50 -14.73 10.30 -13.68
C ILE A 50 -13.49 10.74 -14.45
N SER A 51 -13.61 11.81 -15.24
CA SER A 51 -12.50 12.42 -15.98
C SER A 51 -12.08 13.72 -15.28
N CYS A 52 -10.89 13.73 -14.69
CA CYS A 52 -10.30 14.93 -14.07
C CYS A 52 -9.55 15.75 -15.12
N ASN A 53 -9.79 17.07 -15.17
CA ASN A 53 -8.97 17.98 -15.95
C ASN A 53 -7.82 18.50 -15.08
N LEU A 54 -6.59 18.05 -15.37
CA LEU A 54 -5.42 18.43 -14.55
C LEU A 54 -5.19 19.95 -14.52
N LYS A 55 -5.54 20.68 -15.60
CA LYS A 55 -5.42 22.16 -15.64
C LYS A 55 -6.39 22.87 -14.70
N SER A 56 -7.46 22.20 -14.28
CA SER A 56 -8.44 22.77 -13.35
C SER A 56 -7.97 22.70 -11.89
N LEU A 57 -6.96 21.87 -11.59
CA LEU A 57 -6.29 21.88 -10.29
C LEU A 57 -5.48 23.17 -10.17
N LYS A 58 -5.76 23.96 -9.12
CA LYS A 58 -5.11 25.25 -8.88
C LYS A 58 -4.19 25.16 -7.67
N ASP A 59 -4.77 25.35 -6.50
CA ASP A 59 -4.03 25.42 -5.25
C ASP A 59 -3.62 24.03 -4.73
N THR A 60 -2.73 24.03 -3.75
CA THR A 60 -2.40 22.85 -2.94
C THR A 60 -3.05 22.98 -1.58
N VAL A 61 -3.83 21.99 -1.18
CA VAL A 61 -4.44 21.91 0.15
C VAL A 61 -3.65 20.97 1.06
N ASP A 62 -3.59 21.26 2.36
CA ASP A 62 -3.00 20.36 3.34
C ASP A 62 -4.10 19.45 3.91
N ILE A 63 -3.95 18.13 3.72
CA ILE A 63 -4.91 17.13 4.19
C ILE A 63 -4.31 16.40 5.41
N PRO A 64 -4.95 16.49 6.59
CA PRO A 64 -4.53 15.72 7.75
C PRO A 64 -4.76 14.22 7.49
N LEU A 65 -3.86 13.36 7.94
CA LEU A 65 -4.03 11.91 7.86
C LEU A 65 -5.35 11.47 8.51
N SER A 66 -5.72 12.08 9.64
CA SER A 66 -6.99 11.83 10.33
C SER A 66 -8.24 12.15 9.49
N TYR A 67 -8.15 12.90 8.39
CA TYR A 67 -9.26 13.07 7.46
C TYR A 67 -9.58 11.77 6.70
N LEU A 68 -8.54 11.00 6.35
CA LEU A 68 -8.65 9.79 5.54
C LEU A 68 -8.71 8.51 6.38
N THR A 69 -8.21 8.55 7.61
CA THR A 69 -8.06 7.35 8.45
C THR A 69 -8.73 7.47 9.81
N GLU A 70 -8.91 6.33 10.44
CA GLU A 70 -9.08 6.17 11.89
C GLU A 70 -7.75 6.50 12.63
N GLU A 71 -7.70 6.16 13.92
CA GLU A 71 -6.60 6.46 14.81
C GLU A 71 -5.28 5.80 14.39
N LEU A 72 -4.19 6.57 14.43
CA LEU A 72 -2.85 6.08 14.09
C LEU A 72 -2.31 5.12 15.15
N GLN A 73 -1.92 3.92 14.73
CA GLN A 73 -1.16 2.97 15.51
C GLN A 73 0.33 3.15 15.25
N VAL A 74 1.15 3.04 16.30
CA VAL A 74 2.62 3.11 16.21
C VAL A 74 3.18 1.89 16.94
N VAL A 75 3.86 1.03 16.18
CA VAL A 75 4.26 -0.31 16.64
C VAL A 75 5.75 -0.50 16.43
N GLN A 76 6.49 -0.67 17.52
CA GLN A 76 7.90 -1.06 17.46
C GLN A 76 7.96 -2.57 17.22
N LEU A 77 8.61 -3.01 16.15
CA LEU A 77 8.75 -4.44 15.86
C LEU A 77 9.73 -5.10 16.82
N ASP A 78 9.52 -6.38 17.10
CA ASP A 78 10.40 -7.22 17.93
C ASP A 78 11.86 -7.12 17.46
N ASN A 79 12.78 -6.94 18.42
CA ASN A 79 14.18 -6.62 18.14
C ASN A 79 15.11 -7.84 18.17
N ARG A 80 14.59 -9.06 18.29
CA ARG A 80 15.42 -10.27 18.19
C ARG A 80 15.99 -10.45 16.78
N ASP A 81 17.16 -11.07 16.67
CA ASP A 81 17.91 -11.23 15.42
C ASP A 81 17.06 -11.83 14.29
N GLU A 82 16.25 -12.84 14.59
CA GLU A 82 15.40 -13.49 13.59
C GLU A 82 14.19 -12.64 13.13
N ALA A 83 13.88 -11.56 13.82
CA ALA A 83 12.76 -10.66 13.52
C ALA A 83 13.19 -9.40 12.74
N LEU A 84 14.49 -9.13 12.61
CA LEU A 84 14.98 -7.93 11.96
C LEU A 84 14.49 -7.81 10.52
N VAL A 85 14.02 -6.62 10.16
CA VAL A 85 13.61 -6.27 8.80
C VAL A 85 14.53 -5.21 8.22
N GLY A 86 14.75 -5.24 6.90
CA GLY A 86 15.58 -4.24 6.22
C GLY A 86 14.83 -2.97 5.86
N GLY A 87 15.56 -1.90 5.54
CA GLY A 87 15.00 -0.65 5.02
C GLY A 87 14.31 -0.80 3.67
N TRP A 88 13.25 -0.01 3.45
CA TRP A 88 12.39 0.05 2.24
C TRP A 88 11.79 -1.31 1.83
N VAL A 89 10.77 -1.74 2.56
CA VAL A 89 10.06 -3.01 2.35
C VAL A 89 8.55 -2.78 2.25
N ARG A 90 7.87 -3.56 1.39
CA ARG A 90 6.40 -3.56 1.37
C ARG A 90 5.91 -4.08 2.71
N THR A 91 4.91 -3.42 3.27
CA THR A 91 4.32 -3.78 4.56
C THR A 91 2.82 -3.85 4.39
N THR A 92 2.25 -5.04 4.58
CA THR A 92 0.83 -5.31 4.48
C THR A 92 0.26 -5.47 5.88
N VAL A 93 -0.80 -4.73 6.20
CA VAL A 93 -1.46 -4.75 7.51
C VAL A 93 -2.86 -5.33 7.36
N SER A 94 -3.28 -6.08 8.37
CA SER A 94 -4.63 -6.63 8.56
C SER A 94 -5.15 -6.21 9.95
N ASP A 95 -6.26 -6.76 10.42
CA ASP A 95 -6.81 -6.38 11.72
C ASP A 95 -5.87 -6.79 12.86
N ASN A 96 -5.23 -7.97 12.79
CA ASN A 96 -4.38 -8.47 13.88
C ASN A 96 -2.91 -8.68 13.51
N TYR A 97 -2.53 -8.58 12.24
CA TYR A 97 -1.18 -8.90 11.79
C TYR A 97 -0.55 -7.84 10.88
N ILE A 98 0.78 -7.75 10.98
CA ILE A 98 1.67 -6.98 10.11
C ILE A 98 2.57 -7.98 9.38
N LEU A 99 2.52 -7.98 8.06
CA LEU A 99 3.38 -8.77 7.18
C LEU A 99 4.37 -7.85 6.47
N VAL A 100 5.65 -8.04 6.76
CA VAL A 100 6.75 -7.31 6.11
C VAL A 100 7.35 -8.18 5.02
N SER A 101 7.47 -7.62 3.80
CA SER A 101 7.94 -8.35 2.63
C SER A 101 9.41 -8.72 2.68
N ASN A 102 9.81 -9.66 1.83
CA ASN A 102 11.21 -10.03 1.69
C ASN A 102 12.07 -8.85 1.21
N ASN A 103 13.32 -8.82 1.65
CA ASN A 103 14.34 -7.88 1.19
C ASN A 103 15.67 -8.61 1.04
N LYS A 104 16.21 -8.63 -0.17
CA LYS A 104 17.40 -9.42 -0.52
C LYS A 104 17.20 -10.89 -0.09
N GLN A 105 18.03 -11.38 0.82
CA GLN A 105 18.00 -12.77 1.34
C GLN A 105 17.16 -12.92 2.61
N THR A 106 16.49 -11.86 3.07
CA THR A 106 15.62 -11.91 4.25
C THR A 106 14.22 -12.34 3.81
N PRO A 107 13.63 -13.42 4.37
CA PRO A 107 12.27 -13.83 4.05
C PRO A 107 11.26 -12.82 4.59
N TYR A 108 10.00 -12.99 4.18
CA TYR A 108 8.86 -12.31 4.78
C TYR A 108 8.83 -12.56 6.30
N LYS A 109 8.42 -11.54 7.06
CA LYS A 109 8.31 -11.59 8.53
C LYS A 109 6.89 -11.25 8.93
N LEU A 110 6.27 -12.10 9.76
CA LEU A 110 4.94 -11.89 10.29
C LEU A 110 5.02 -11.47 11.76
N PHE A 111 4.28 -10.42 12.09
CA PHE A 111 4.14 -9.87 13.43
C PHE A 111 2.67 -9.73 13.79
N THR A 112 2.37 -9.71 15.08
CA THR A 112 1.11 -9.18 15.59
C THR A 112 1.08 -7.65 15.46
N CYS A 113 -0.11 -7.05 15.51
CA CYS A 113 -0.28 -5.59 15.56
C CYS A 113 0.25 -4.93 16.86
N ASP A 114 0.70 -5.69 17.86
CA ASP A 114 1.45 -5.17 19.02
C ASP A 114 2.99 -5.34 18.87
N GLY A 115 3.46 -5.77 17.69
CA GLY A 115 4.87 -5.78 17.31
C GLY A 115 5.62 -7.07 17.63
N LYS A 116 4.96 -8.07 18.24
CA LYS A 116 5.61 -9.34 18.55
C LYS A 116 5.85 -10.14 17.28
N TYR A 117 7.07 -10.62 17.12
CA TYR A 117 7.41 -11.52 16.02
C TYR A 117 6.73 -12.88 16.21
N ILE A 118 6.14 -13.37 15.13
CA ILE A 118 5.47 -14.69 15.09
C ILE A 118 6.39 -15.69 14.41
N THR A 119 6.72 -15.44 13.15
CA THR A 119 7.45 -16.40 12.31
C THR A 119 7.93 -15.75 11.00
N SER A 120 8.83 -16.45 10.31
CA SER A 120 9.23 -16.14 8.95
C SER A 120 8.35 -16.93 7.98
N ILE A 121 7.99 -16.34 6.85
CA ILE A 121 7.13 -16.99 5.87
C ILE A 121 7.99 -17.46 4.70
N GLY A 122 8.30 -18.76 4.64
CA GLY A 122 9.19 -19.33 3.62
C GLY A 122 10.66 -18.94 3.80
N ALA A 123 11.45 -19.15 2.75
CA ALA A 123 12.90 -18.89 2.74
C ALA A 123 13.38 -18.38 1.37
N TYR A 124 14.55 -17.75 1.36
CA TYR A 124 15.20 -17.34 0.12
C TYR A 124 15.82 -18.55 -0.58
N GLY A 125 15.51 -18.76 -1.87
CA GLY A 125 16.07 -19.85 -2.64
C GLY A 125 15.22 -20.26 -3.85
N GLN A 126 15.34 -21.51 -4.28
CA GLN A 126 14.70 -22.07 -5.48
C GLN A 126 13.96 -23.40 -5.21
N GLY A 127 13.90 -23.82 -3.94
CA GLY A 127 13.11 -24.95 -3.50
C GLY A 127 11.60 -24.74 -3.68
N PRO A 128 10.77 -25.79 -3.45
CA PRO A 128 9.34 -25.79 -3.78
C PRO A 128 8.53 -24.67 -3.10
N ASN A 129 8.97 -24.22 -1.92
CA ASN A 129 8.34 -23.17 -1.10
C ASN A 129 9.31 -22.00 -0.83
N GLU A 130 10.35 -21.85 -1.64
CA GLU A 130 11.32 -20.76 -1.55
C GLU A 130 11.07 -19.74 -2.65
N TYR A 131 11.56 -18.52 -2.46
CA TYR A 131 11.41 -17.45 -3.43
C TYR A 131 12.66 -16.57 -3.48
N GLY A 132 12.89 -15.95 -4.65
CA GLY A 132 13.86 -14.87 -4.80
C GLY A 132 13.19 -13.52 -4.53
N ASN A 133 13.13 -12.68 -5.55
CA ASN A 133 12.30 -11.47 -5.49
C ASN A 133 10.82 -11.82 -5.57
N THR A 134 9.99 -11.01 -4.94
CA THR A 134 8.52 -11.14 -4.98
C THR A 134 7.89 -9.86 -5.50
N TYR A 135 6.71 -9.99 -6.10
CA TYR A 135 6.03 -8.87 -6.75
C TYR A 135 4.80 -8.39 -5.99
N ALA A 136 4.01 -9.31 -5.44
CA ALA A 136 2.80 -8.97 -4.69
C ALA A 136 2.52 -10.01 -3.59
N GLU A 137 1.72 -9.62 -2.61
CA GLU A 137 1.26 -10.48 -1.53
C GLU A 137 -0.18 -10.16 -1.14
N GLN A 138 -0.86 -11.14 -0.53
CA GLN A 138 -2.14 -10.97 0.13
C GLN A 138 -2.09 -11.66 1.49
N LEU A 139 -2.37 -10.89 2.54
CA LEU A 139 -2.55 -11.38 3.90
C LEU A 139 -4.06 -11.63 4.13
N ASP A 140 -4.46 -12.89 4.06
CA ASP A 140 -5.85 -13.33 4.27
C ASP A 140 -6.00 -13.94 5.66
N GLU A 141 -6.13 -13.03 6.63
CA GLU A 141 -6.22 -13.37 8.05
C GLU A 141 -7.41 -14.29 8.34
N ALA A 142 -8.58 -13.99 7.75
CA ALA A 142 -9.84 -14.71 8.00
C ALA A 142 -9.75 -16.21 7.65
N HIS A 143 -8.90 -16.57 6.68
CA HIS A 143 -8.70 -17.95 6.24
C HIS A 143 -7.39 -18.56 6.70
N ASN A 144 -6.63 -17.87 7.56
CA ASN A 144 -5.29 -18.30 8.00
C ASN A 144 -4.39 -18.57 6.77
N ARG A 145 -4.30 -17.60 5.85
CA ARG A 145 -3.51 -17.73 4.61
C ARG A 145 -2.69 -16.48 4.31
N ILE A 146 -1.49 -16.72 3.78
CA ILE A 146 -0.63 -15.72 3.15
C ILE A 146 -0.35 -16.23 1.75
N TYR A 147 -0.69 -15.41 0.75
CA TYR A 147 -0.42 -15.66 -0.64
C TYR A 147 0.73 -14.76 -1.10
N ILE A 148 1.72 -15.35 -1.77
CA ILE A 148 2.88 -14.64 -2.29
C ILE A 148 2.97 -14.92 -3.79
N LEU A 149 3.14 -13.87 -4.58
CA LEU A 149 3.48 -13.96 -6.00
C LEU A 149 4.99 -13.71 -6.16
N PRO A 150 5.81 -14.75 -6.40
CA PRO A 150 7.20 -14.57 -6.74
C PRO A 150 7.35 -13.84 -8.09
N TRP A 151 8.50 -13.19 -8.28
CA TRP A 151 8.84 -12.51 -9.53
C TRP A 151 8.85 -13.49 -10.70
N GLN A 152 8.14 -13.16 -11.77
CA GLN A 152 8.03 -13.99 -12.98
C GLN A 152 7.60 -15.44 -12.73
N SER A 153 6.59 -15.65 -11.89
CA SER A 153 6.16 -16.98 -11.44
C SER A 153 4.95 -17.53 -12.20
N ASP A 154 4.85 -18.86 -12.26
CA ASP A 154 3.72 -19.65 -12.75
C ASP A 154 2.88 -20.24 -11.62
N LYS A 155 3.09 -19.81 -10.37
CA LYS A 155 2.29 -20.21 -9.22
C LYS A 155 2.26 -19.12 -8.15
N LEU A 156 1.25 -19.16 -7.29
CA LEU A 156 1.28 -18.48 -6.01
C LEU A 156 1.83 -19.44 -4.95
N LEU A 157 2.73 -18.95 -4.12
CA LEU A 157 3.12 -19.66 -2.90
C LEU A 157 2.10 -19.37 -1.82
N VAL A 158 1.79 -20.37 -1.01
CA VAL A 158 0.74 -20.31 0.02
C VAL A 158 1.32 -20.78 1.34
N PHE A 159 1.09 -19.99 2.38
CA PHE A 159 1.49 -20.32 3.75
C PHE A 159 0.32 -20.07 4.70
N ASP A 160 0.32 -20.72 5.85
CA ASP A 160 -0.53 -20.32 6.97
C ASP A 160 0.14 -19.20 7.81
N LEU A 161 -0.58 -18.64 8.78
CA LEU A 161 -0.05 -17.59 9.67
C LEU A 161 0.97 -18.13 10.70
N LYS A 162 1.23 -19.44 10.71
CA LYS A 162 2.33 -20.06 11.48
C LYS A 162 3.59 -20.27 10.61
N GLY A 163 3.53 -19.94 9.32
CA GLY A 163 4.62 -20.09 8.37
C GLY A 163 4.71 -21.49 7.75
N ASN A 164 3.74 -22.37 7.98
CA ASN A 164 3.73 -23.69 7.37
C ASN A 164 3.32 -23.57 5.89
N PRO A 165 4.10 -24.13 4.96
CA PRO A 165 3.75 -24.13 3.55
C PRO A 165 2.48 -24.95 3.32
N GLN A 166 1.62 -24.44 2.46
CA GLN A 166 0.42 -25.10 1.96
C GLN A 166 0.63 -25.47 0.47
N ALA A 167 -0.33 -26.18 -0.12
CA ALA A 167 -0.30 -26.47 -1.54
C ALA A 167 -0.25 -25.14 -2.35
N PRO A 168 0.74 -24.95 -3.25
CA PRO A 168 0.78 -23.77 -4.09
C PRO A 168 -0.37 -23.76 -5.09
N ILE A 169 -0.79 -22.57 -5.51
CA ILE A 169 -1.82 -22.41 -6.54
C ILE A 169 -1.13 -22.25 -7.90
N PRO A 170 -1.15 -23.25 -8.80
CA PRO A 170 -0.65 -23.07 -10.16
C PRO A 170 -1.44 -22.00 -10.90
N LEU A 171 -0.73 -21.14 -11.62
CA LEU A 171 -1.30 -20.10 -12.48
C LEU A 171 -1.37 -20.61 -13.92
N CYS A 172 -2.50 -20.41 -14.58
CA CYS A 172 -2.68 -20.87 -15.96
C CYS A 172 -1.77 -20.14 -16.97
N LEU A 173 -1.18 -19.02 -16.56
CA LEU A 173 -0.19 -18.24 -17.29
C LEU A 173 0.91 -17.80 -16.33
N ARG A 174 2.17 -17.87 -16.77
CA ARG A 174 3.32 -17.33 -16.04
C ARG A 174 3.22 -15.81 -15.93
N VAL A 175 3.03 -15.26 -14.74
CA VAL A 175 2.87 -13.81 -14.53
C VAL A 175 4.22 -13.10 -14.66
N PRO A 176 4.44 -12.19 -15.63
CA PRO A 176 5.70 -11.46 -15.73
C PRO A 176 5.85 -10.42 -14.61
N LYS A 177 4.87 -9.53 -14.54
CA LYS A 177 4.60 -8.54 -13.49
C LYS A 177 3.08 -8.52 -13.33
N GLY A 178 2.56 -8.59 -12.12
CA GLY A 178 1.12 -8.71 -11.94
C GLY A 178 0.63 -8.56 -10.52
N GLN A 179 -0.62 -8.16 -10.39
CA GLN A 179 -1.33 -8.11 -9.12
C GLN A 179 -2.34 -9.24 -9.10
N PHE A 180 -2.79 -9.64 -7.91
CA PHE A 180 -3.77 -10.70 -7.77
C PHE A 180 -4.66 -10.46 -6.55
N ARG A 181 -5.85 -11.05 -6.56
CA ARG A 181 -6.71 -11.19 -5.39
C ARG A 181 -7.24 -12.62 -5.34
N VAL A 182 -7.01 -13.27 -4.21
CA VAL A 182 -7.52 -14.60 -3.89
C VAL A 182 -8.83 -14.48 -3.13
N ASP A 183 -9.84 -15.21 -3.58
CA ASP A 183 -11.08 -15.50 -2.87
C ASP A 183 -10.97 -16.94 -2.35
N THR A 184 -10.56 -17.09 -1.09
CA THR A 184 -10.29 -18.40 -0.48
C THR A 184 -11.56 -19.24 -0.34
N GLU A 185 -12.69 -18.62 0.01
CA GLU A 185 -13.98 -19.31 0.15
C GLU A 185 -14.43 -19.93 -1.17
N LYS A 186 -14.26 -19.22 -2.29
CA LYS A 186 -14.61 -19.72 -3.63
C LYS A 186 -13.51 -20.55 -4.28
N SER A 187 -12.33 -20.63 -3.67
CA SER A 187 -11.13 -21.23 -4.28
C SER A 187 -10.85 -20.65 -5.68
N GLU A 188 -10.94 -19.33 -5.78
CA GLU A 188 -10.73 -18.58 -7.01
C GLU A 188 -9.61 -17.55 -6.86
N VAL A 189 -8.87 -17.31 -7.94
CA VAL A 189 -7.92 -16.20 -8.02
C VAL A 189 -8.23 -15.35 -9.24
N THR A 190 -8.26 -14.04 -9.03
CA THR A 190 -8.22 -13.03 -10.08
C THR A 190 -6.78 -12.54 -10.22
N VAL A 191 -6.26 -12.51 -11.44
CA VAL A 191 -4.89 -12.08 -11.71
C VAL A 191 -4.90 -11.03 -12.81
N THR A 192 -4.23 -9.91 -12.57
CA THR A 192 -3.95 -8.89 -13.58
C THR A 192 -2.46 -8.82 -13.82
N VAL A 193 -2.06 -8.64 -15.06
CA VAL A 193 -0.66 -8.52 -15.44
C VAL A 193 -0.41 -7.22 -16.17
N LEU A 194 0.86 -6.80 -16.17
CA LEU A 194 1.37 -5.88 -17.18
C LEU A 194 1.49 -6.68 -18.50
N PRO A 195 0.61 -6.45 -19.50
CA PRO A 195 0.51 -7.35 -20.65
C PRO A 195 1.52 -6.95 -21.73
N PHE A 196 2.70 -7.56 -21.72
CA PHE A 196 3.70 -7.34 -22.76
C PHE A 196 3.19 -7.72 -24.16
N GLN A 197 3.80 -7.17 -25.21
CA GLN A 197 3.43 -7.50 -26.59
C GLN A 197 3.40 -9.02 -26.84
N GLY A 198 2.29 -9.51 -27.39
CA GLY A 198 2.03 -10.95 -27.60
C GLY A 198 1.43 -11.68 -26.39
N TRP A 199 1.24 -11.00 -25.26
CA TRP A 199 0.62 -11.59 -24.09
C TRP A 199 -0.89 -11.80 -24.30
N PRO A 200 -1.48 -12.94 -23.87
CA PRO A 200 -2.83 -13.29 -24.28
C PRO A 200 -3.93 -12.62 -23.43
N ALA A 201 -3.65 -12.17 -22.20
CA ALA A 201 -4.63 -11.49 -21.33
C ALA A 201 -4.05 -10.36 -20.50
N VAL A 202 -4.86 -9.33 -20.22
CA VAL A 202 -4.55 -8.33 -19.19
C VAL A 202 -5.07 -8.75 -17.82
N VAL A 203 -6.23 -9.41 -17.75
CA VAL A 203 -6.81 -9.96 -16.52
C VAL A 203 -7.50 -11.29 -16.81
N TRP A 204 -7.44 -12.22 -15.87
CA TRP A 204 -8.18 -13.47 -15.92
C TRP A 204 -8.61 -13.92 -14.52
N THR A 205 -9.54 -14.88 -14.50
CA THR A 205 -9.84 -15.65 -13.28
C THR A 205 -9.62 -17.13 -13.52
N GLN A 206 -9.31 -17.86 -12.46
CA GLN A 206 -9.10 -19.29 -12.49
C GLN A 206 -9.46 -19.90 -11.12
N ASP A 207 -9.63 -21.22 -11.07
CA ASP A 207 -9.65 -21.92 -9.79
C ASP A 207 -8.23 -22.17 -9.24
N PHE A 208 -8.16 -22.75 -8.04
CA PHE A 208 -6.89 -23.10 -7.38
C PHE A 208 -6.10 -24.22 -8.08
N ASN A 209 -6.68 -24.92 -9.05
CA ASN A 209 -5.99 -25.95 -9.84
C ASN A 209 -5.42 -25.40 -11.15
N GLY A 210 -5.49 -24.07 -11.39
CA GLY A 210 -5.04 -23.46 -12.63
C GLY A 210 -6.04 -23.58 -13.77
N LYS A 211 -7.28 -24.03 -13.53
CA LYS A 211 -8.31 -24.06 -14.56
C LYS A 211 -8.89 -22.66 -14.74
N ARG A 212 -8.59 -22.07 -15.88
CA ARG A 212 -9.10 -20.76 -16.31
C ARG A 212 -10.64 -20.74 -16.37
N LYS A 213 -11.22 -19.66 -15.85
CA LYS A 213 -12.67 -19.34 -15.89
C LYS A 213 -12.95 -18.20 -16.85
N ASN A 214 -12.51 -16.98 -16.52
CA ASN A 214 -12.67 -15.78 -17.33
C ASN A 214 -11.35 -15.27 -17.90
N PHE A 215 -11.41 -14.46 -18.96
CA PHE A 215 -10.23 -13.98 -19.67
C PHE A 215 -10.52 -12.69 -20.45
N VAL A 216 -9.70 -11.66 -20.28
CA VAL A 216 -9.80 -10.39 -21.01
C VAL A 216 -8.51 -10.17 -21.79
N ALA A 217 -8.63 -10.08 -23.11
CA ALA A 217 -7.49 -9.78 -23.99
C ALA A 217 -6.95 -8.36 -23.73
N PRO A 218 -5.63 -8.11 -23.87
CA PRO A 218 -5.07 -6.79 -23.56
C PRO A 218 -5.60 -5.67 -24.44
N ALA A 219 -5.83 -5.93 -25.73
CA ALA A 219 -6.23 -4.92 -26.71
C ALA A 219 -5.33 -3.66 -26.62
N HIS A 220 -5.93 -2.48 -26.44
CA HIS A 220 -5.21 -1.21 -26.30
C HIS A 220 -4.31 -1.17 -25.06
N LEU A 221 -4.47 -2.07 -24.08
CA LEU A 221 -3.65 -2.11 -22.86
C LEU A 221 -2.29 -2.79 -23.04
N THR A 222 -2.02 -3.37 -24.21
CA THR A 222 -0.73 -3.97 -24.53
C THR A 222 0.41 -2.98 -24.32
N VAL A 223 1.49 -3.44 -23.68
CA VAL A 223 2.69 -2.62 -23.41
C VAL A 223 3.94 -3.22 -24.08
N PRO A 224 4.94 -2.39 -24.44
CA PRO A 224 6.24 -2.89 -24.86
C PRO A 224 6.92 -3.67 -23.73
N ARG A 225 7.84 -4.59 -24.09
CA ARG A 225 8.60 -5.38 -23.12
C ARG A 225 9.69 -4.54 -22.44
N ASP A 226 9.26 -3.64 -21.58
CA ASP A 226 10.08 -2.79 -20.72
C ASP A 226 9.62 -2.93 -19.27
N PHE A 227 10.54 -3.34 -18.40
CA PHE A 227 10.24 -3.61 -16.99
C PHE A 227 10.14 -2.34 -16.13
N SER A 228 10.36 -1.16 -16.71
CA SER A 228 10.15 0.14 -16.06
C SER A 228 8.66 0.51 -15.99
N ASN A 229 7.83 -0.08 -16.86
CA ASN A 229 6.37 0.03 -16.79
C ASN A 229 5.84 -0.81 -15.61
N GLU A 230 4.75 -0.39 -14.97
CA GLU A 230 4.22 -1.03 -13.76
C GLU A 230 2.73 -1.37 -13.84
N VAL A 231 2.31 -2.31 -12.99
CA VAL A 231 0.90 -2.61 -12.71
C VAL A 231 0.64 -2.47 -11.22
N PHE A 232 -0.32 -1.61 -10.89
CA PHE A 232 -0.69 -1.28 -9.52
C PHE A 232 -2.10 -1.76 -9.18
N MET A 233 -2.30 -2.08 -7.91
CA MET A 233 -3.59 -2.40 -7.29
C MET A 233 -3.58 -1.79 -5.89
N GLY A 234 -4.61 -1.00 -5.55
CA GLY A 234 -4.73 -0.37 -4.24
C GLY A 234 -5.40 -1.29 -3.22
N ASN A 235 -6.43 -2.04 -3.64
CA ASN A 235 -7.22 -2.92 -2.76
C ASN A 235 -7.83 -2.16 -1.55
N ASN A 236 -8.15 -0.88 -1.71
CA ASN A 236 -8.72 -0.03 -0.66
C ASN A 236 -10.25 -0.01 -0.68
N THR A 237 -10.87 -0.62 -1.69
CA THR A 237 -12.32 -0.76 -1.85
C THR A 237 -12.64 -2.24 -2.08
N SER A 238 -13.93 -2.59 -2.07
CA SER A 238 -14.37 -3.96 -2.41
C SER A 238 -14.14 -4.31 -3.88
N ASP A 239 -14.11 -3.30 -4.75
CA ASP A 239 -13.90 -3.51 -6.18
C ASP A 239 -12.45 -3.95 -6.46
N TYR A 240 -12.24 -4.70 -7.54
CA TYR A 240 -10.90 -5.09 -7.97
C TYR A 240 -10.32 -3.98 -8.84
N ASP A 241 -9.60 -3.05 -8.23
CA ASP A 241 -9.01 -1.88 -8.88
C ASP A 241 -7.62 -2.16 -9.44
N VAL A 242 -7.36 -1.76 -10.69
CA VAL A 242 -6.04 -1.89 -11.32
C VAL A 242 -5.69 -0.69 -12.19
N MET A 243 -4.41 -0.35 -12.24
CA MET A 243 -3.85 0.69 -13.10
C MET A 243 -2.57 0.19 -13.77
N LEU A 244 -2.42 0.45 -15.06
CA LEU A 244 -1.17 0.23 -15.78
C LEU A 244 -0.42 1.57 -15.89
N MET A 245 0.78 1.65 -15.30
CA MET A 245 1.67 2.79 -15.47
C MET A 245 2.62 2.50 -16.62
N VAL A 246 2.39 3.17 -17.76
CA VAL A 246 3.23 3.05 -18.94
C VAL A 246 4.04 4.33 -19.09
N ILE A 247 5.35 4.24 -18.86
CA ILE A 247 6.31 5.34 -18.97
C ILE A 247 7.30 5.18 -20.12
N MET A 248 7.47 3.95 -20.63
CA MET A 248 8.40 3.61 -21.71
C MET A 248 7.69 2.93 -22.90
N PRO A 249 8.08 3.23 -24.16
CA PRO A 249 9.08 4.22 -24.58
C PRO A 249 8.57 5.67 -24.46
N THR A 250 7.24 5.84 -24.42
CA THR A 250 6.60 7.14 -24.22
C THR A 250 5.39 6.97 -23.31
N PRO A 251 5.18 7.86 -22.33
CA PRO A 251 3.97 7.87 -21.54
C PRO A 251 2.71 8.03 -22.40
N ARG A 252 1.61 7.40 -21.99
CA ARG A 252 0.30 7.51 -22.63
C ARG A 252 -0.76 7.83 -21.58
N VAL A 253 -1.89 8.39 -22.02
CA VAL A 253 -3.07 8.49 -21.14
C VAL A 253 -3.55 7.07 -20.84
N ASP A 254 -3.80 6.78 -19.57
CA ASP A 254 -4.40 5.52 -19.14
C ASP A 254 -5.53 5.80 -18.13
N SER A 255 -6.11 4.75 -17.55
CA SER A 255 -7.20 4.86 -16.57
C SER A 255 -7.00 3.90 -15.42
N LEU A 256 -7.59 4.22 -14.27
CA LEU A 256 -7.85 3.22 -13.23
C LEU A 256 -9.09 2.44 -13.64
N TYR A 257 -8.99 1.12 -13.64
CA TYR A 257 -10.05 0.20 -14.03
C TYR A 257 -10.57 -0.59 -12.83
N HIS A 258 -11.84 -0.93 -12.87
CA HIS A 258 -12.40 -2.02 -12.08
C HIS A 258 -12.55 -3.26 -12.95
N TYR A 259 -12.11 -4.42 -12.47
CA TYR A 259 -12.46 -5.69 -13.12
C TYR A 259 -13.87 -6.13 -12.70
N ASN A 260 -14.78 -6.19 -13.66
CA ASN A 260 -16.11 -6.74 -13.48
C ASN A 260 -16.11 -8.23 -13.85
N ASN A 261 -16.00 -9.10 -12.85
CA ASN A 261 -15.96 -10.55 -13.06
C ASN A 261 -17.23 -11.09 -13.74
N ALA A 262 -18.41 -10.59 -13.35
CA ALA A 262 -19.69 -11.07 -13.91
C ALA A 262 -19.84 -10.76 -15.41
N LYS A 263 -19.30 -9.63 -15.86
CA LYS A 263 -19.30 -9.22 -17.28
C LYS A 263 -18.00 -9.54 -18.01
N ASN A 264 -17.03 -10.15 -17.33
CA ASN A 264 -15.68 -10.42 -17.80
C ASN A 264 -15.05 -9.25 -18.59
N ARG A 265 -14.93 -8.09 -17.95
CA ARG A 265 -14.34 -6.89 -18.60
C ARG A 265 -13.74 -5.92 -17.60
N LEU A 266 -12.79 -5.11 -18.07
CA LEU A 266 -12.30 -3.94 -17.35
C LEU A 266 -13.22 -2.74 -17.62
N GLU A 267 -13.64 -2.07 -16.56
CA GLU A 267 -14.49 -0.88 -16.60
C GLU A 267 -13.66 0.32 -16.12
N ALA A 268 -13.36 1.27 -17.01
CA ALA A 268 -12.61 2.47 -16.63
C ALA A 268 -13.42 3.32 -15.65
N ARG A 269 -12.80 3.74 -14.55
CA ARG A 269 -13.46 4.50 -13.46
C ARG A 269 -12.88 5.88 -13.26
N PHE A 270 -11.58 6.03 -13.47
CA PHE A 270 -10.91 7.32 -13.31
C PHE A 270 -9.85 7.51 -14.38
N THR A 271 -9.80 8.70 -14.96
CA THR A 271 -8.77 9.12 -15.92
C THR A 271 -8.44 10.59 -15.73
N VAL A 272 -7.29 11.01 -16.25
CA VAL A 272 -6.91 12.43 -16.25
C VAL A 272 -6.70 12.95 -17.67
N GLU A 273 -7.28 14.12 -17.94
CA GLU A 273 -7.02 14.92 -19.13
C GLU A 273 -5.78 15.79 -18.90
N TYR A 274 -4.70 15.48 -19.62
CA TYR A 274 -3.45 16.23 -19.55
C TYR A 274 -3.44 17.44 -20.49
N ALA A 275 -2.73 18.47 -20.05
CA ALA A 275 -2.64 19.75 -20.75
C ALA A 275 -2.04 19.66 -22.16
N ASN A 276 -1.05 18.79 -22.33
CA ASN A 276 -0.30 18.58 -23.54
C ASN A 276 -0.28 17.08 -23.84
N LYS A 277 -0.89 16.68 -24.96
CA LYS A 277 -1.00 15.27 -25.36
C LYS A 277 0.34 14.70 -25.86
N ASP A 278 1.30 15.55 -26.22
CA ASP A 278 2.63 15.16 -26.67
C ASP A 278 3.65 15.09 -25.52
N LYS A 279 3.30 15.64 -24.35
CA LYS A 279 4.15 15.69 -23.15
C LYS A 279 3.37 15.21 -21.91
N ILE A 280 2.94 13.96 -21.95
CA ILE A 280 2.22 13.33 -20.85
C ILE A 280 3.21 13.07 -19.69
N PRO A 281 2.93 13.52 -18.46
CA PRO A 281 3.77 13.22 -17.31
C PRO A 281 3.74 11.72 -16.98
N TRP A 282 4.74 11.23 -16.25
CA TRP A 282 4.61 9.97 -15.55
C TRP A 282 3.50 10.12 -14.50
N HIS A 283 2.61 9.13 -14.39
CA HIS A 283 1.46 9.21 -13.51
C HIS A 283 1.02 7.85 -12.97
N GLY A 284 0.52 7.86 -11.75
CA GLY A 284 -0.19 6.76 -11.11
C GLY A 284 -1.56 7.22 -10.62
N TYR A 285 -2.50 6.29 -10.52
CA TYR A 285 -3.81 6.50 -9.94
C TYR A 285 -4.06 5.47 -8.83
N SER A 286 -4.80 5.88 -7.81
CA SER A 286 -5.27 4.99 -6.76
C SER A 286 -6.68 5.37 -6.36
N GLU A 287 -7.45 4.37 -5.97
CA GLU A 287 -8.81 4.58 -5.47
C GLU A 287 -8.83 4.46 -3.94
N TYR A 288 -9.41 5.46 -3.29
CA TYR A 288 -9.83 5.42 -1.88
C TYR A 288 -11.35 5.34 -1.81
N PRO A 289 -11.98 4.97 -0.68
CA PRO A 289 -13.44 4.82 -0.61
C PRO A 289 -14.21 6.03 -1.16
N ARG A 290 -13.83 7.23 -0.73
CA ARG A 290 -14.49 8.50 -1.13
C ARG A 290 -13.79 9.30 -2.22
N HIS A 291 -12.55 8.96 -2.58
CA HIS A 291 -11.72 9.80 -3.44
C HIS A 291 -10.95 8.99 -4.48
N PHE A 292 -10.63 9.62 -5.61
CA PHE A 292 -9.52 9.19 -6.46
C PHE A 292 -8.29 10.03 -6.14
N ILE A 293 -7.14 9.38 -6.09
CA ILE A 293 -5.84 10.02 -5.94
C ILE A 293 -5.06 9.80 -7.22
N GLY A 294 -4.27 10.78 -7.59
CA GLY A 294 -3.18 10.51 -8.51
C GLY A 294 -1.96 11.36 -8.23
N ASP A 295 -0.88 10.98 -8.89
CA ASP A 295 0.38 11.68 -8.86
C ASP A 295 0.88 11.94 -10.28
N VAL A 296 1.66 13.01 -10.42
CA VAL A 296 2.36 13.34 -11.65
C VAL A 296 3.81 13.67 -11.34
N SER A 297 4.70 13.15 -12.18
CA SER A 297 6.12 13.49 -12.16
C SER A 297 6.69 13.52 -13.58
N PHE A 298 7.87 14.09 -13.73
CA PHE A 298 8.55 14.20 -15.02
C PHE A 298 9.88 13.45 -15.00
N PRO A 299 10.28 12.83 -16.13
CA PRO A 299 11.54 12.12 -16.23
C PRO A 299 12.73 13.08 -16.05
N VAL A 300 13.70 12.69 -15.22
CA VAL A 300 14.97 13.38 -15.01
C VAL A 300 16.10 12.42 -15.36
N GLN A 301 16.94 12.76 -16.33
CA GLN A 301 18.06 11.89 -16.69
C GLN A 301 19.11 11.92 -15.56
N MET A 302 19.33 10.77 -14.92
CA MET A 302 20.30 10.64 -13.83
C MET A 302 21.66 10.17 -14.35
N SER A 303 21.67 9.36 -15.42
CA SER A 303 22.88 8.86 -16.07
C SER A 303 22.62 8.63 -17.56
N LYS A 304 23.65 8.23 -18.31
CA LYS A 304 23.53 7.94 -19.76
C LYS A 304 22.35 7.00 -20.09
N ASN A 305 22.07 6.03 -19.21
CA ASN A 305 21.05 5.00 -19.42
C ASN A 305 20.00 4.91 -18.29
N THR A 306 19.95 5.86 -17.37
CA THR A 306 19.04 5.80 -16.21
C THR A 306 18.27 7.11 -16.06
N TRP A 307 16.97 6.98 -15.88
CA TRP A 307 16.04 8.08 -15.64
C TRP A 307 15.41 7.92 -14.27
N GLY A 308 15.40 9.00 -13.50
CA GLY A 308 14.60 9.15 -12.29
C GLY A 308 13.39 10.04 -12.56
N SER A 309 12.72 10.46 -11.49
CA SER A 309 11.58 11.37 -11.56
C SER A 309 11.83 12.66 -10.77
N THR A 310 11.16 13.73 -11.15
CA THR A 310 10.98 14.90 -10.26
C THR A 310 10.24 14.48 -8.98
N LYS A 311 10.29 15.32 -7.93
CA LYS A 311 9.36 15.16 -6.79
C LYS A 311 7.92 15.18 -7.34
N PRO A 312 7.11 14.16 -7.06
CA PRO A 312 5.77 14.06 -7.64
C PRO A 312 4.81 15.03 -6.96
N ALA A 313 4.01 15.72 -7.78
CA ALA A 313 2.85 16.47 -7.34
C ALA A 313 1.65 15.52 -7.23
N LYS A 314 0.92 15.59 -6.14
CA LYS A 314 -0.19 14.68 -5.82
C LYS A 314 -1.48 15.46 -5.83
N TYR A 315 -2.56 14.85 -6.31
CA TYR A 315 -3.89 15.46 -6.33
C TYR A 315 -4.94 14.46 -5.88
N ILE A 316 -6.05 15.02 -5.41
CA ILE A 316 -7.19 14.28 -4.87
C ILE A 316 -8.47 14.81 -5.52
N VAL A 317 -9.39 13.91 -5.83
CA VAL A 317 -10.71 14.23 -6.40
C VAL A 317 -11.78 13.50 -5.59
N ASP A 318 -12.72 14.22 -5.00
CA ASP A 318 -13.89 13.61 -4.34
C ASP A 318 -14.82 13.01 -5.40
N LYS A 319 -15.20 11.74 -5.21
CA LYS A 319 -16.00 10.98 -6.19
C LYS A 319 -17.42 11.53 -6.38
N LYS A 320 -17.97 12.22 -5.37
CA LYS A 320 -19.35 12.70 -5.34
C LYS A 320 -19.45 14.15 -5.78
N THR A 321 -18.64 15.04 -5.20
CA THR A 321 -18.67 16.47 -5.50
C THR A 321 -17.87 16.83 -6.75
N LEU A 322 -16.95 15.96 -7.16
CA LEU A 322 -15.99 16.19 -8.26
C LEU A 322 -15.04 17.36 -7.98
N HIS A 323 -14.98 17.81 -6.73
CA HIS A 323 -14.05 18.81 -6.26
C HIS A 323 -12.66 18.20 -6.09
N GLY A 324 -11.62 18.97 -6.38
CA GLY A 324 -10.25 18.50 -6.19
C GLY A 324 -9.20 19.60 -6.27
N ASN A 325 -8.03 19.30 -5.70
CA ASN A 325 -6.84 20.15 -5.69
C ASN A 325 -5.59 19.28 -5.69
N TYR A 326 -4.42 19.91 -5.91
CA TYR A 326 -3.18 19.30 -5.43
C TYR A 326 -3.24 19.18 -3.90
N PHE A 327 -2.52 18.23 -3.32
CA PHE A 327 -2.49 18.11 -1.87
C PHE A 327 -1.12 17.70 -1.31
N HIS A 328 -0.88 18.12 -0.09
CA HIS A 328 0.08 17.49 0.81
C HIS A 328 -0.70 16.65 1.82
N LEU A 329 -0.25 15.43 2.07
CA LEU A 329 -0.69 14.66 3.23
C LEU A 329 0.27 14.95 4.37
N TYR A 330 -0.24 15.21 5.57
CA TYR A 330 0.59 15.37 6.76
C TYR A 330 0.07 14.54 7.92
N ASN A 331 0.98 14.14 8.81
CA ASN A 331 0.64 13.32 9.97
C ASN A 331 0.24 14.23 11.15
N ASP A 332 -1.05 14.56 11.23
CA ASP A 332 -1.61 15.40 12.30
C ASP A 332 -1.70 14.69 13.66
N PHE A 333 -1.51 13.36 13.70
CA PHE A 333 -1.43 12.61 14.96
C PHE A 333 -0.10 12.83 15.69
N LEU A 334 0.98 13.14 14.96
CA LEU A 334 2.34 13.22 15.51
C LEU A 334 3.06 14.56 15.25
N GLY A 335 2.51 15.41 14.38
CA GLY A 335 3.16 16.63 13.94
C GLY A 335 2.19 17.71 13.50
N THR A 336 2.74 18.72 12.84
CA THR A 336 2.03 19.81 12.18
C THR A 336 1.87 19.50 10.68
N LYS A 337 1.30 20.45 9.93
CA LYS A 337 1.23 20.40 8.45
C LYS A 337 2.60 20.25 7.77
N GLU A 338 3.66 20.57 8.49
CA GLU A 338 5.03 20.50 8.03
C GLU A 338 5.60 19.07 8.09
N MET A 339 4.97 18.18 8.87
CA MET A 339 5.25 16.74 8.88
C MET A 339 4.56 16.07 7.68
N GLN A 340 4.96 16.48 6.48
CA GLN A 340 4.43 15.90 5.24
C GLN A 340 4.86 14.43 5.10
N ILE A 341 3.90 13.58 4.75
CA ILE A 341 4.08 12.14 4.59
C ILE A 341 3.68 11.68 3.19
N TRP A 342 4.22 10.54 2.77
CA TRP A 342 3.83 9.89 1.52
C TRP A 342 2.49 9.18 1.69
N PRO A 343 1.51 9.27 0.76
CA PRO A 343 0.23 8.57 0.86
C PRO A 343 0.39 7.08 0.50
N SER A 344 1.05 6.34 1.37
CA SER A 344 1.25 4.90 1.26
C SER A 344 0.00 4.17 1.75
N PHE A 345 -1.02 4.09 0.89
CA PHE A 345 -2.29 3.43 1.18
C PHE A 345 -2.45 2.16 0.35
N GLY A 346 -2.80 1.06 1.02
CA GLY A 346 -3.11 -0.20 0.38
C GLY A 346 -3.83 -1.13 1.34
N ASN A 347 -4.65 -2.04 0.80
CA ASN A 347 -5.43 -3.01 1.58
C ASN A 347 -6.33 -2.35 2.65
N GLY A 348 -6.74 -1.10 2.45
CA GLY A 348 -7.58 -0.36 3.41
C GLY A 348 -6.81 0.27 4.58
N TYR A 349 -5.49 0.38 4.51
CA TYR A 349 -4.67 1.02 5.55
C TYR A 349 -3.70 2.04 4.94
N TYR A 350 -3.45 3.13 5.65
CA TYR A 350 -2.19 3.87 5.56
C TYR A 350 -1.10 3.05 6.26
N VAL A 351 0.08 2.93 5.67
CA VAL A 351 1.22 2.22 6.26
C VAL A 351 2.54 2.92 5.96
N SER A 352 3.34 3.15 7.00
CA SER A 352 4.74 3.59 6.90
C SER A 352 5.62 2.71 7.80
N ASN A 353 6.69 2.17 7.23
CA ASN A 353 7.65 1.33 7.94
C ASN A 353 9.00 2.06 7.94
N MET A 354 9.45 2.48 9.11
CA MET A 354 10.56 3.44 9.27
C MET A 354 11.63 2.90 10.21
N GLU A 355 12.89 3.19 9.90
CA GLU A 355 13.98 3.02 10.86
C GLU A 355 13.74 3.95 12.07
N PRO A 356 13.99 3.51 13.32
CA PRO A 356 13.68 4.31 14.49
C PRO A 356 14.43 5.64 14.54
N SER A 357 15.68 5.67 14.06
CA SER A 357 16.49 6.89 13.96
C SER A 357 15.86 7.94 13.04
N GLN A 358 15.40 7.53 11.85
CA GLN A 358 14.72 8.39 10.89
C GLN A 358 13.40 8.96 11.46
N LEU A 359 12.61 8.10 12.12
CA LEU A 359 11.38 8.52 12.78
C LEU A 359 11.68 9.52 13.89
N LYS A 360 12.66 9.22 14.76
CA LYS A 360 13.04 10.08 15.88
C LYS A 360 13.50 11.46 15.42
N GLU A 361 14.36 11.53 14.41
CA GLU A 361 14.81 12.80 13.82
C GLU A 361 13.61 13.63 13.32
N THR A 362 12.64 12.99 12.67
CA THR A 362 11.43 13.65 12.18
C THR A 362 10.59 14.20 13.33
N LEU A 363 10.38 13.41 14.38
CA LEU A 363 9.58 13.81 15.54
C LEU A 363 10.25 14.91 16.37
N GLU A 364 11.58 14.88 16.53
CA GLU A 364 12.34 15.92 17.23
C GLU A 364 12.25 17.28 16.51
N LYS A 365 12.26 17.28 15.18
CA LYS A 365 12.00 18.50 14.37
C LYS A 365 10.61 19.07 14.63
N GLU A 366 9.59 18.22 14.73
CA GLU A 366 8.23 18.65 15.07
C GLU A 366 8.13 19.17 16.51
N LEU A 367 8.82 18.54 17.47
CA LEU A 367 8.85 19.00 18.86
C LEU A 367 9.47 20.39 19.03
N ALA A 368 10.40 20.78 18.16
CA ALA A 368 10.99 22.12 18.16
C ALA A 368 10.01 23.22 17.68
N ARG A 369 8.90 22.84 17.02
CA ARG A 369 7.91 23.80 16.50
C ARG A 369 7.04 24.38 17.62
N LYS A 370 6.76 25.67 17.56
CA LYS A 370 5.97 26.40 18.59
C LYS A 370 4.47 26.15 18.46
N ASP A 371 4.00 25.89 17.24
CA ASP A 371 2.59 25.69 16.88
C ASP A 371 2.10 24.24 17.01
N LEU A 372 2.97 23.30 17.43
CA LEU A 372 2.56 21.92 17.69
C LEU A 372 1.53 21.87 18.85
N PRO A 373 0.31 21.34 18.60
CA PRO A 373 -0.74 21.27 19.63
C PRO A 373 -0.28 20.53 20.89
N SER A 374 -0.76 20.93 22.06
CA SER A 374 -0.28 20.40 23.34
C SER A 374 -0.54 18.89 23.51
N THR A 375 -1.64 18.38 22.99
CA THR A 375 -1.98 16.94 22.99
C THR A 375 -1.05 16.16 22.08
N VAL A 376 -0.87 16.62 20.84
CA VAL A 376 0.08 16.04 19.87
C VAL A 376 1.50 16.07 20.43
N ARG A 377 1.94 17.19 21.00
CA ARG A 377 3.26 17.32 21.64
C ARG A 377 3.51 16.26 22.70
N LYS A 378 2.54 16.02 23.60
CA LYS A 378 2.67 14.97 24.63
C LYS A 378 2.86 13.59 24.01
N ARG A 379 2.06 13.26 22.99
CA ARG A 379 2.17 11.99 22.26
C ARG A 379 3.52 11.85 21.55
N THR A 380 3.95 12.87 20.82
CA THR A 380 5.23 12.91 20.11
C THR A 380 6.41 12.79 21.07
N GLN A 381 6.38 13.48 22.23
CA GLN A 381 7.40 13.35 23.27
C GLN A 381 7.45 11.94 23.88
N ALA A 382 6.29 11.34 24.14
CA ALA A 382 6.21 9.98 24.66
C ALA A 382 6.80 8.98 23.66
N LEU A 383 6.47 9.15 22.38
CA LEU A 383 7.01 8.31 21.31
C LEU A 383 8.53 8.46 21.21
N VAL A 384 9.07 9.68 21.08
CA VAL A 384 10.52 9.92 21.02
C VAL A 384 11.27 9.28 22.18
N LYS A 385 10.73 9.37 23.41
CA LYS A 385 11.34 8.75 24.61
C LYS A 385 11.33 7.22 24.58
N SER A 386 10.37 6.63 23.87
CA SER A 386 10.23 5.17 23.76
C SER A 386 11.08 4.56 22.64
N LEU A 387 11.59 5.37 21.71
CA LEU A 387 12.36 4.88 20.57
C LEU A 387 13.81 4.61 20.98
N ASN A 388 14.31 3.43 20.60
CA ASN A 388 15.73 3.12 20.58
C ASN A 388 16.19 3.05 19.11
N GLU A 389 17.25 3.75 18.78
CA GLU A 389 17.75 3.91 17.40
C GLU A 389 18.34 2.62 16.83
N ASP A 390 18.84 1.74 17.70
CA ASP A 390 19.41 0.44 17.34
C ASP A 390 18.35 -0.68 17.27
N ASN A 391 17.07 -0.35 17.53
CA ASN A 391 16.01 -1.33 17.43
C ASN A 391 15.57 -1.56 15.97
N ASN A 392 14.84 -2.64 15.77
CA ASN A 392 14.10 -2.94 14.56
C ASN A 392 13.11 -1.82 14.20
N ASN A 393 12.61 -1.83 12.97
CA ASN A 393 11.78 -0.77 12.44
C ASN A 393 10.50 -0.53 13.27
N VAL A 394 9.98 0.69 13.13
CA VAL A 394 8.67 1.10 13.66
C VAL A 394 7.67 1.19 12.52
N VAL A 395 6.56 0.49 12.68
CA VAL A 395 5.45 0.52 11.73
C VAL A 395 4.38 1.47 12.26
N LEU A 396 4.07 2.49 11.47
CA LEU A 396 2.97 3.41 11.66
C LEU A 396 1.86 3.01 10.70
N PHE A 397 0.66 2.72 11.21
CA PHE A 397 -0.47 2.38 10.34
C PHE A 397 -1.79 2.94 10.86
N ALA A 398 -2.72 3.20 9.96
CA ALA A 398 -4.05 3.67 10.30
C ALA A 398 -5.08 3.14 9.31
N LYS A 399 -6.18 2.57 9.81
CA LYS A 399 -7.25 2.02 8.98
C LYS A 399 -7.98 3.14 8.24
N MET A 400 -8.30 2.94 6.97
CA MET A 400 -9.02 3.94 6.17
C MET A 400 -10.48 4.06 6.63
N LYS A 401 -10.98 5.30 6.63
CA LYS A 401 -12.42 5.57 6.78
C LYS A 401 -13.15 5.14 5.51
N LYS A 402 -14.34 4.56 5.70
CA LYS A 402 -15.22 4.11 4.62
C LYS A 402 -15.99 5.26 3.98
#